data_AF-A0A4Y7SHB1-F1
#
_entry.id   AF-A0A4Y7SHB1-F1
#
_cell.length_a   1.000
_cell.length_b   1.000
_cell.length_c   1.000
_cell.angle_alpha   90.00
_cell.angle_beta   90.00
_cell.angle_gamma   90.00
#
_symmetry.space_group_name_H-M   'P 1'
#
loop_
_entity.id
_entity.type
_entity.pdbx_description
1 polymer ?
#
loop_
_entity_poly.entity_id
_entity_poly.type
_entity_poly.pdbx_seq_one_letter_code
_entity_poly.pdbx_strand_id
1 'polypeptide(L)'
;MGALWALLPHIAIQSVPKDRELSWLDWLKLRLLRSGSSPLSFSLEIRRSVSEERSMFAASILSALTEHCQRWKEATILRIPPVLFPEFNSETYGKLLLLRKFELTFDHDRWVWDIPLDVTPEPIILDLSYAPLLTSVRIDTAKEMVCPFVPQLPLAQLEHFSASLYHPSTYHDLVEAPTPQLRSLRCYFRTPNPSLPTTTSTLPHLQVLHLTTYGADALSLPHILEHLVTPSLTEIAVACYDSLGDHTSDASAHMRLGEGVLSLIQRSNCRVRSLDLVSVRIPSSSALYRDFTSLLSQHLTYLTIYSDSLEELRRLIVYPPSTSSQNVFLPGLKVLAISTVEEQGNVNDDAAELLLDIIWSRTLRCQGQPTSFTSTVQTLKEVHFEHFPPSKMQLVLAQWESQNVAAAFANSPLRVPNLENAERLDGLATRATAGFFSCTVFDDPRKRCEEACAVLDEIEAVQLSTCSTLPLIRRNFPWVMKQWHTRLVNGRFAESFQSTVESIKQRMEGVLETWKPYFIEDVRTCPYRWELGYIPLAGGFGRLRCLCNTSLAEDGDTSWKYLMAHTWDHSYSLL
;
A
#
# COMPACT_ATOMS: atom_id res chain seq x y z
N MET A 1 26.72 36.90 -22.82
CA MET A 1 25.45 36.73 -23.56
C MET A 1 24.70 35.57 -22.90
N GLY A 2 23.64 35.89 -22.15
CA GLY A 2 22.88 34.93 -21.35
C GLY A 2 22.03 34.00 -22.24
N ALA A 3 21.88 32.76 -21.80
CA ALA A 3 21.19 31.69 -22.51
C ALA A 3 19.70 32.01 -22.73
N LEU A 4 19.38 32.59 -23.89
CA LEU A 4 18.01 32.68 -24.45
C LEU A 4 17.32 31.30 -24.56
N TRP A 5 18.10 30.22 -24.51
CA TRP A 5 17.68 28.82 -24.59
C TRP A 5 17.28 28.21 -23.23
N ALA A 6 17.49 28.94 -22.12
CA ALA A 6 17.11 28.51 -20.77
C ALA A 6 15.67 28.92 -20.39
N LEU A 7 15.06 29.78 -21.19
CA LEU A 7 13.66 30.13 -21.08
C LEU A 7 12.88 29.13 -21.92
N LEU A 8 11.96 28.38 -21.29
CA LEU A 8 10.86 27.78 -22.04
C LEU A 8 10.30 28.89 -22.95
N PRO A 9 10.06 28.62 -24.24
CA PRO A 9 9.43 29.61 -25.11
C PRO A 9 8.20 30.12 -24.37
N HIS A 10 8.06 31.45 -24.31
CA HIS A 10 6.89 32.05 -23.70
C HIS A 10 5.68 31.50 -24.45
N ILE A 11 4.94 30.59 -23.83
CA ILE A 11 3.71 30.04 -24.38
C ILE A 11 2.70 31.17 -24.28
N ALA A 12 2.70 32.05 -25.29
CA ALA A 12 1.71 33.09 -25.43
C ALA A 12 0.40 32.38 -25.77
N ILE A 13 -0.44 32.13 -24.76
CA ILE A 13 -1.76 31.55 -25.01
C ILE A 13 -2.61 32.68 -25.62
N GLN A 14 -2.74 32.67 -26.95
CA GLN A 14 -3.29 33.78 -27.72
C GLN A 14 -4.81 33.98 -27.56
N SER A 15 -5.51 33.12 -26.81
CA SER A 15 -6.98 33.05 -26.79
C SER A 15 -7.62 33.26 -25.41
N VAL A 16 -6.93 33.96 -24.50
CA VAL A 16 -7.28 33.92 -23.09
C VAL A 16 -7.80 35.28 -22.59
N PRO A 17 -9.08 35.39 -22.16
CA PRO A 17 -9.62 36.62 -21.60
C PRO A 17 -8.90 36.99 -20.29
N LYS A 18 -8.39 38.22 -20.21
CA LYS A 18 -7.55 38.74 -19.10
C LYS A 18 -8.19 38.62 -17.70
N ASP A 19 -9.51 38.49 -17.62
CA ASP A 19 -10.24 38.51 -16.34
C ASP A 19 -10.27 37.17 -15.58
N ARG A 20 -9.59 36.11 -16.09
CA ARG A 20 -9.62 34.77 -15.48
C ARG A 20 -8.23 34.16 -15.16
N GLU A 21 -7.15 34.90 -15.39
CA GLU A 21 -5.74 34.44 -15.28
C GLU A 21 -5.37 33.84 -13.91
N LEU A 22 -5.86 34.40 -12.80
CA LEU A 22 -5.51 33.93 -11.46
C LEU A 22 -6.19 32.61 -11.08
N SER A 23 -7.34 32.29 -11.68
CA SER A 23 -8.06 31.08 -11.34
C SER A 23 -7.37 29.82 -11.86
N TRP A 24 -6.59 29.87 -12.95
CA TRP A 24 -6.09 28.69 -13.67
C TRP A 24 -4.79 28.10 -13.13
N LEU A 25 -3.98 28.88 -12.41
CA LEU A 25 -2.77 28.38 -11.73
C LEU A 25 -3.10 27.28 -10.71
N ASP A 26 -4.34 27.23 -10.22
CA ASP A 26 -4.82 26.18 -9.31
C ASP A 26 -5.13 24.84 -10.02
N TRP A 27 -5.17 24.80 -11.36
CA TRP A 27 -5.76 23.72 -12.16
C TRP A 27 -4.73 22.89 -12.88
N LEU A 28 -3.65 23.53 -13.32
CA LEU A 28 -2.59 22.90 -14.08
C LEU A 28 -1.27 23.21 -13.41
N LYS A 29 -0.50 22.16 -13.19
CA LYS A 29 0.79 22.26 -12.54
C LYS A 29 1.83 21.64 -13.44
N LEU A 30 2.60 22.49 -14.11
CA LEU A 30 3.76 22.08 -14.87
C LEU A 30 5.02 22.26 -14.02
N ARG A 31 5.74 21.17 -13.79
CA ARG A 31 7.03 21.16 -13.10
C ARG A 31 8.11 20.75 -14.08
N LEU A 32 9.08 21.62 -14.29
CA LEU A 32 10.34 21.24 -14.93
C LEU A 32 11.24 20.58 -13.88
N LEU A 33 11.61 19.33 -14.12
CA LEU A 33 12.45 18.57 -13.20
C LEU A 33 13.94 18.89 -13.38
N ARG A 34 14.35 19.30 -14.59
CA ARG A 34 15.67 19.89 -14.88
C ARG A 34 15.52 20.91 -16.01
N SER A 35 16.12 22.10 -15.86
CA SER A 35 16.25 23.09 -16.93
C SER A 35 17.73 23.42 -17.20
N GLY A 36 18.08 23.51 -18.49
CA GLY A 36 19.43 23.85 -18.98
C GLY A 36 19.99 22.81 -19.95
N SER A 37 20.21 23.21 -21.22
CA SER A 37 20.91 22.58 -22.38
C SER A 37 20.78 21.05 -22.68
N SER A 38 20.25 20.27 -21.75
CA SER A 38 20.02 18.83 -21.75
C SER A 38 18.56 18.54 -22.12
N PRO A 39 18.22 17.34 -22.63
CA PRO A 39 16.83 16.97 -22.88
C PRO A 39 15.96 17.18 -21.63
N LEU A 40 14.74 17.69 -21.87
CA LEU A 40 13.75 18.16 -20.91
C LEU A 40 13.17 16.99 -20.12
N SER A 41 13.15 17.10 -18.79
CA SER A 41 12.34 16.24 -17.92
C SER A 41 11.24 17.10 -17.30
N PHE A 42 9.98 16.69 -17.44
CA PHE A 42 8.85 17.44 -16.89
C PHE A 42 7.75 16.55 -16.31
N SER A 43 6.96 17.16 -15.42
CA SER A 43 5.73 16.60 -14.91
C SER A 43 4.59 17.60 -15.12
N LEU A 44 3.53 17.15 -15.77
CA LEU A 44 2.30 17.90 -15.99
C LEU A 44 1.17 17.23 -15.20
N GLU A 45 0.53 17.96 -14.29
CA GLU A 45 -0.54 17.46 -13.43
C GLU A 45 -1.80 18.33 -13.62
N ILE A 46 -2.93 17.71 -13.99
CA ILE A 46 -4.23 18.36 -14.11
C ILE A 46 -5.03 18.09 -12.83
N ARG A 47 -5.36 19.13 -12.07
CA ARG A 47 -5.80 19.03 -10.65
C ARG A 47 -7.30 19.06 -10.42
N ARG A 48 -8.07 19.57 -11.38
CA ARG A 48 -9.53 19.75 -11.25
C ARG A 48 -10.23 19.22 -12.49
N SER A 49 -11.46 18.72 -12.29
CA SER A 49 -12.32 18.24 -13.37
C SER A 49 -12.47 19.29 -14.47
N VAL A 50 -12.16 18.90 -15.69
CA VAL A 50 -11.93 19.80 -16.81
C VAL A 50 -13.26 20.07 -17.54
N SER A 51 -13.65 21.33 -17.70
CA SER A 51 -14.66 21.73 -18.69
C SER A 51 -14.02 21.75 -20.07
N GLU A 52 -14.78 21.52 -21.15
CA GLU A 52 -14.27 21.42 -22.54
C GLU A 52 -13.25 22.52 -22.93
N GLU A 53 -13.54 23.79 -22.60
CA GLU A 53 -12.61 24.94 -22.82
C GLU A 53 -11.23 24.78 -22.17
N ARG A 54 -11.17 24.11 -21.01
CA ARG A 54 -9.93 23.89 -20.24
C ARG A 54 -9.16 22.68 -20.74
N SER A 55 -9.83 21.75 -21.42
CA SER A 55 -9.18 20.61 -22.08
C SER A 55 -8.34 21.13 -23.25
N MET A 56 -8.89 22.02 -24.07
CA MET A 56 -8.15 22.66 -25.17
C MET A 56 -6.89 23.40 -24.71
N PHE A 57 -6.89 23.93 -23.49
CA PHE A 57 -5.73 24.60 -22.90
C PHE A 57 -4.60 23.62 -22.55
N ALA A 58 -4.94 22.49 -21.91
CA ALA A 58 -3.96 21.44 -21.63
C ALA A 58 -3.38 20.86 -22.92
N ALA A 59 -4.21 20.66 -23.94
CA ALA A 59 -3.78 20.29 -25.29
C ALA A 59 -2.81 21.32 -25.87
N SER A 60 -3.12 22.62 -25.78
CA SER A 60 -2.23 23.69 -26.27
C SER A 60 -0.85 23.72 -25.59
N ILE A 61 -0.79 23.40 -24.28
CA ILE A 61 0.50 23.29 -23.56
C ILE A 61 1.27 22.05 -24.02
N LEU A 62 0.59 20.91 -24.17
CA LEU A 62 1.21 19.67 -24.68
C LEU A 62 1.74 19.88 -26.11
N SER A 63 0.95 20.54 -26.96
CA SER A 63 1.32 20.97 -28.30
C SER A 63 2.58 21.84 -28.27
N ALA A 64 2.59 22.90 -27.47
CA ALA A 64 3.76 23.77 -27.34
C ALA A 64 5.01 23.02 -26.82
N LEU A 65 4.84 22.06 -25.90
CA LEU A 65 5.93 21.22 -25.39
C LEU A 65 6.45 20.23 -26.44
N THR A 66 5.58 19.69 -27.30
CA THR A 66 5.99 18.77 -28.38
C THR A 66 6.61 19.53 -29.54
N GLU A 67 6.03 20.67 -29.95
CA GLU A 67 6.51 21.47 -31.07
C GLU A 67 7.83 22.16 -30.76
N HIS A 68 7.94 22.80 -29.60
CA HIS A 68 9.10 23.63 -29.29
C HIS A 68 10.15 22.92 -28.43
N CYS A 69 9.82 21.77 -27.84
CA CYS A 69 10.70 21.05 -26.93
C CYS A 69 10.79 19.55 -27.24
N GLN A 70 11.04 19.14 -28.50
CA GLN A 70 11.12 17.72 -28.94
C GLN A 70 12.16 16.83 -28.20
N ARG A 71 13.05 17.43 -27.41
CA ARG A 71 14.10 16.72 -26.66
C ARG A 71 13.58 16.19 -25.32
N TRP A 72 12.48 15.45 -25.29
CA TRP A 72 11.99 14.87 -24.02
C TRP A 72 12.91 13.74 -23.56
N LYS A 73 13.32 13.77 -22.29
CA LYS A 73 14.01 12.65 -21.64
C LYS A 73 13.04 11.86 -20.77
N GLU A 74 12.23 12.56 -19.98
CA GLU A 74 11.27 11.99 -19.05
C GLU A 74 10.00 12.84 -19.09
N ALA A 75 8.86 12.21 -19.28
CA ALA A 75 7.56 12.88 -19.29
C ALA A 75 6.61 12.14 -18.36
N THR A 76 6.09 12.86 -17.37
CA THR A 76 5.04 12.37 -16.48
C THR A 76 3.79 13.24 -16.67
N ILE A 77 2.72 12.66 -17.17
CA ILE A 77 1.46 13.34 -17.45
C ILE A 77 0.38 12.71 -16.56
N LEU A 78 -0.11 13.46 -15.58
CA LEU A 78 -1.04 12.97 -14.58
C LEU A 78 -2.43 13.57 -14.81
N ARG A 79 -3.44 12.71 -14.69
CA ARG A 79 -4.87 13.02 -14.77
C ARG A 79 -5.27 13.63 -16.12
N ILE A 80 -4.77 13.05 -17.22
CA ILE A 80 -5.19 13.48 -18.56
C ILE A 80 -6.66 13.08 -18.80
N PRO A 81 -7.51 14.00 -19.27
CA PRO A 81 -8.83 13.63 -19.78
C PRO A 81 -8.67 12.74 -21.03
N PRO A 82 -9.35 11.58 -21.11
CA PRO A 82 -9.26 10.70 -22.29
C PRO A 82 -9.58 11.40 -23.61
N VAL A 83 -10.46 12.41 -23.61
CA VAL A 83 -10.85 13.21 -24.79
C VAL A 83 -9.65 13.89 -25.46
N LEU A 84 -8.63 14.28 -24.69
CA LEU A 84 -7.43 14.96 -25.21
C LEU A 84 -6.39 14.01 -25.79
N PHE A 85 -6.60 12.72 -25.60
CA PHE A 85 -5.60 11.72 -25.94
C PHE A 85 -5.34 11.62 -27.45
N PRO A 86 -6.35 11.63 -28.36
CA PRO A 86 -6.11 11.57 -29.80
C PRO A 86 -5.25 12.73 -30.31
N GLU A 87 -5.53 13.95 -29.83
CA GLU A 87 -4.75 15.14 -30.17
C GLU A 87 -3.30 14.99 -29.69
N PHE A 88 -3.11 14.61 -28.42
CA PHE A 88 -1.79 14.36 -27.84
C PHE A 88 -0.99 13.31 -28.64
N ASN A 89 -1.62 12.20 -29.00
CA ASN A 89 -0.99 11.13 -29.78
C ASN A 89 -0.57 11.64 -31.17
N SER A 90 -1.42 12.42 -31.83
CA SER A 90 -1.11 12.99 -33.15
C SER A 90 0.06 13.97 -33.10
N GLU A 91 0.16 14.77 -32.04
CA GLU A 91 1.21 15.78 -31.89
C GLU A 91 2.56 15.19 -31.47
N THR A 92 2.56 14.10 -30.72
CA THR A 92 3.78 13.43 -30.24
C THR A 92 4.37 12.44 -31.24
N TYR A 93 3.55 11.93 -32.16
CA TYR A 93 3.93 10.89 -33.12
C TYR A 93 5.24 11.20 -33.85
N GLY A 94 6.21 10.30 -33.75
CA GLY A 94 7.52 10.42 -34.40
C GLY A 94 8.46 11.49 -33.83
N LYS A 95 8.07 12.26 -32.80
CA LYS A 95 8.88 13.38 -32.28
C LYS A 95 9.69 13.05 -31.03
N LEU A 96 9.30 12.02 -30.27
CA LEU A 96 9.85 11.74 -28.93
C LEU A 96 11.11 10.84 -28.93
N LEU A 97 12.08 11.15 -29.79
CA LEU A 97 13.24 10.26 -30.05
C LEU A 97 14.20 10.08 -28.86
N LEU A 98 14.22 11.04 -27.91
CA LEU A 98 15.10 11.00 -26.73
C LEU A 98 14.41 10.45 -25.47
N LEU A 99 13.13 10.10 -25.57
CA LEU A 99 12.31 9.72 -24.44
C LEU A 99 12.82 8.41 -23.84
N ARG A 100 13.11 8.43 -22.54
CA ARG A 100 13.56 7.27 -21.76
C ARG A 100 12.51 6.77 -20.79
N LYS A 101 11.72 7.69 -20.23
CA LYS A 101 10.66 7.36 -19.28
C LYS A 101 9.38 8.09 -19.64
N PHE A 102 8.29 7.33 -19.68
CA PHE A 102 6.96 7.85 -19.93
C PHE A 102 6.00 7.37 -18.85
N GLU A 103 5.30 8.30 -18.23
CA GLU A 103 4.24 8.02 -17.27
C GLU A 103 2.98 8.77 -17.67
N LEU A 104 1.87 8.04 -17.75
CA LEU A 104 0.57 8.56 -18.12
C LEU A 104 -0.47 8.06 -17.11
N THR A 105 -1.25 8.97 -16.54
CA THR A 105 -2.40 8.62 -15.69
C THR A 105 -3.63 9.35 -16.19
N PHE A 106 -4.74 8.63 -16.31
CA PHE A 106 -6.03 9.22 -16.70
C PHE A 106 -6.78 9.79 -15.49
N ASP A 107 -7.65 10.77 -15.70
CA ASP A 107 -8.46 11.35 -14.62
C ASP A 107 -9.53 10.35 -14.14
N HIS A 108 -9.56 10.08 -12.83
CA HIS A 108 -10.43 9.08 -12.22
C HIS A 108 -11.82 9.59 -11.81
N ASP A 109 -11.99 10.91 -11.72
CA ASP A 109 -13.07 11.44 -10.87
C ASP A 109 -14.43 11.58 -11.56
N ARG A 110 -14.55 11.65 -12.90
CA ARG A 110 -15.82 12.11 -13.54
C ARG A 110 -16.16 11.66 -14.97
N TRP A 111 -15.40 10.76 -15.59
CA TRP A 111 -15.59 10.48 -17.03
C TRP A 111 -16.19 9.09 -17.25
N VAL A 112 -17.40 8.89 -16.72
CA VAL A 112 -18.34 7.96 -17.35
C VAL A 112 -18.74 8.66 -18.63
N TRP A 113 -18.18 8.22 -19.75
CA TRP A 113 -18.69 8.69 -21.02
C TRP A 113 -20.17 8.30 -21.08
N ASP A 114 -21.06 9.24 -21.39
CA ASP A 114 -22.41 8.93 -21.89
C ASP A 114 -22.29 8.31 -23.31
N ILE A 115 -21.46 7.27 -23.46
CA ILE A 115 -21.44 6.42 -24.64
C ILE A 115 -22.72 5.59 -24.52
N PRO A 116 -23.66 5.70 -25.47
CA PRO A 116 -24.80 4.81 -25.52
C PRO A 116 -24.29 3.36 -25.45
N LEU A 117 -24.90 2.52 -24.62
CA LEU A 117 -24.51 1.11 -24.41
C LEU A 117 -24.35 0.31 -25.73
N ASP A 118 -24.90 0.83 -26.83
CA ASP A 118 -24.91 0.23 -28.16
C ASP A 118 -23.68 0.58 -29.02
N VAL A 119 -22.82 1.52 -28.59
CA VAL A 119 -21.61 1.91 -29.32
C VAL A 119 -20.39 1.31 -28.63
N THR A 120 -19.73 0.36 -29.30
CA THR A 120 -18.41 -0.12 -28.85
C THR A 120 -17.38 0.97 -29.15
N PRO A 121 -16.78 1.61 -28.13
CA PRO A 121 -15.80 2.66 -28.38
C PRO A 121 -14.58 2.07 -29.07
N GLU A 122 -14.11 2.74 -30.13
CA GLU A 122 -12.86 2.39 -30.80
C GLU A 122 -11.69 2.41 -29.81
N PRO A 123 -10.71 1.49 -29.92
CA PRO A 123 -9.58 1.44 -29.02
C PRO A 123 -8.69 2.67 -29.18
N ILE A 124 -8.35 3.29 -28.06
CA ILE A 124 -7.35 4.35 -27.99
C ILE A 124 -5.96 3.73 -28.15
N ILE A 125 -5.27 4.07 -29.23
CA ILE A 125 -3.91 3.60 -29.50
C ILE A 125 -2.89 4.65 -29.10
N LEU A 126 -1.99 4.32 -28.16
CA LEU A 126 -0.81 5.13 -27.85
C LEU A 126 0.38 4.56 -28.61
N ASP A 127 0.86 5.24 -29.66
CA ASP A 127 2.08 4.79 -30.33
C ASP A 127 3.31 5.45 -29.69
N LEU A 128 4.18 4.62 -29.13
CA LEU A 128 5.53 4.98 -28.64
C LEU A 128 6.61 4.11 -29.30
N SER A 129 6.26 3.29 -30.29
CA SER A 129 7.20 2.39 -30.99
C SER A 129 8.34 3.15 -31.67
N TYR A 130 8.12 4.42 -32.03
CA TYR A 130 9.12 5.32 -32.61
C TYR A 130 10.11 5.94 -31.61
N ALA A 131 10.01 5.64 -30.30
CA ALA A 131 10.92 6.18 -29.28
C ALA A 131 12.04 5.17 -28.94
N PRO A 132 13.19 5.18 -29.65
CA PRO A 132 14.23 4.14 -29.56
C PRO A 132 15.07 4.14 -28.28
N LEU A 133 14.82 5.07 -27.36
CA LEU A 133 15.53 5.12 -26.07
C LEU A 133 14.59 4.83 -24.87
N LEU A 134 13.33 4.49 -25.14
CA LEU A 134 12.31 4.31 -24.13
C LEU A 134 12.54 3.01 -23.35
N THR A 135 12.95 3.12 -22.09
CA THR A 135 13.23 1.98 -21.22
C THR A 135 12.17 1.77 -20.13
N SER A 136 11.37 2.80 -19.81
CA SER A 136 10.36 2.72 -18.76
C SER A 136 9.03 3.31 -19.20
N VAL A 137 7.95 2.55 -19.05
CA VAL A 137 6.59 2.97 -19.36
C VAL A 137 5.67 2.64 -18.19
N ARG A 138 4.90 3.64 -17.74
CA ARG A 138 3.82 3.48 -16.76
C ARG A 138 2.54 4.10 -17.29
N ILE A 139 1.46 3.33 -17.34
CA ILE A 139 0.17 3.80 -17.83
C ILE A 139 -0.92 3.36 -16.86
N ASP A 140 -1.59 4.31 -16.24
CA ASP A 140 -2.66 4.03 -15.29
C ASP A 140 -3.99 4.57 -15.80
N THR A 141 -4.89 3.66 -16.16
CA THR A 141 -6.23 3.96 -16.65
C THR A 141 -7.23 3.95 -15.51
N ALA A 142 -8.23 4.83 -15.55
CA ALA A 142 -9.27 4.84 -14.53
C ALA A 142 -10.04 3.52 -14.49
N LYS A 143 -10.43 3.07 -13.28
CA LYS A 143 -11.19 1.83 -13.04
C LYS A 143 -12.46 1.76 -13.89
N GLU A 144 -13.06 2.91 -14.20
CA GLU A 144 -14.33 3.05 -14.92
C GLU A 144 -14.17 3.42 -16.40
N MET A 145 -12.95 3.40 -16.95
CA MET A 145 -12.77 3.77 -18.37
C MET A 145 -13.49 2.74 -19.26
N VAL A 146 -14.45 3.21 -20.07
CA VAL A 146 -15.26 2.32 -20.95
C VAL A 146 -14.51 1.99 -22.24
N CYS A 147 -13.48 2.77 -22.59
CA CYS A 147 -12.76 2.64 -23.86
C CYS A 147 -11.47 1.81 -23.71
N PRO A 148 -11.24 0.79 -24.57
CA PRO A 148 -10.02 -0.01 -24.53
C PRO A 148 -8.80 0.83 -24.91
N PHE A 149 -7.72 0.67 -24.15
CA PHE A 149 -6.44 1.37 -24.38
C PHE A 149 -5.36 0.38 -24.78
N VAL A 150 -4.67 0.65 -25.89
CA VAL A 150 -3.65 -0.23 -26.48
C VAL A 150 -2.36 0.55 -26.74
N PRO A 151 -1.31 0.38 -25.91
CA PRO A 151 -0.01 0.98 -26.19
C PRO A 151 0.79 0.12 -27.19
N GLN A 152 1.37 0.78 -28.19
CA GLN A 152 2.40 0.22 -29.08
C GLN A 152 3.77 0.69 -28.61
N LEU A 153 4.66 -0.25 -28.32
CA LEU A 153 5.88 0.00 -27.57
C LEU A 153 7.13 -0.45 -28.32
N PRO A 154 8.30 0.17 -28.06
CA PRO A 154 9.57 -0.30 -28.60
C PRO A 154 10.10 -1.45 -27.72
N LEU A 155 9.54 -2.64 -27.90
CA LEU A 155 9.64 -3.78 -26.99
C LEU A 155 11.10 -4.20 -26.68
N ALA A 156 11.98 -4.21 -27.68
CA ALA A 156 13.33 -4.77 -27.57
C ALA A 156 14.22 -4.11 -26.50
N GLN A 157 13.98 -2.85 -26.16
CA GLN A 157 14.81 -2.07 -25.23
C GLN A 157 14.12 -1.78 -23.89
N LEU A 158 12.88 -2.23 -23.72
CA LEU A 158 12.06 -1.91 -22.56
C LEU A 158 12.57 -2.67 -21.32
N GLU A 159 12.83 -1.94 -20.24
CA GLU A 159 13.31 -2.49 -18.96
C GLU A 159 12.18 -2.59 -17.93
N HIS A 160 11.26 -1.61 -17.94
CA HIS A 160 10.20 -1.50 -16.96
C HIS A 160 8.86 -1.20 -17.64
N PHE A 161 7.87 -2.04 -17.39
CA PHE A 161 6.50 -1.84 -17.85
C PHE A 161 5.51 -1.95 -16.69
N SER A 162 4.59 -0.98 -16.62
CA SER A 162 3.48 -1.00 -15.69
C SER A 162 2.22 -0.47 -16.38
N ALA A 163 1.18 -1.28 -16.55
CA ALA A 163 -0.06 -0.78 -17.14
C ALA A 163 -1.34 -1.43 -16.63
N SER A 164 -2.40 -0.62 -16.56
CA SER A 164 -3.78 -1.09 -16.49
C SER A 164 -4.25 -1.44 -17.90
N LEU A 165 -4.47 -2.72 -18.17
CA LEU A 165 -4.74 -3.28 -19.49
C LEU A 165 -6.21 -3.68 -19.63
N TYR A 166 -6.87 -3.09 -20.62
CA TYR A 166 -8.20 -3.49 -21.10
C TYR A 166 -8.16 -4.59 -22.16
N HIS A 167 -7.00 -4.80 -22.77
CA HIS A 167 -6.79 -5.87 -23.73
C HIS A 167 -5.44 -6.53 -23.45
N PRO A 168 -5.36 -7.86 -23.39
CA PRO A 168 -4.14 -8.59 -23.02
C PRO A 168 -3.09 -8.59 -24.13
N SER A 169 -3.41 -8.14 -25.36
CA SER A 169 -2.47 -8.15 -26.49
C SER A 169 -1.13 -7.49 -26.16
N THR A 170 -1.11 -6.34 -25.48
CA THR A 170 0.13 -5.69 -25.06
C THR A 170 0.97 -6.58 -24.14
N TYR A 171 0.33 -7.35 -23.26
CA TYR A 171 1.04 -8.31 -22.42
C TYR A 171 1.66 -9.43 -23.27
N HIS A 172 0.92 -9.97 -24.25
CA HIS A 172 1.47 -10.96 -25.19
C HIS A 172 2.64 -10.42 -25.98
N ASP A 173 2.49 -9.22 -26.54
CA ASP A 173 3.56 -8.56 -27.29
C ASP A 173 4.83 -8.44 -26.45
N LEU A 174 4.71 -8.07 -25.16
CA LEU A 174 5.85 -7.95 -24.24
C LEU A 174 6.53 -9.28 -23.94
N VAL A 175 5.75 -10.36 -23.81
CA VAL A 175 6.22 -11.69 -23.40
C VAL A 175 6.79 -12.47 -24.58
N GLU A 176 6.18 -12.35 -25.76
CA GLU A 176 6.61 -13.04 -26.99
C GLU A 176 7.71 -12.27 -27.72
N ALA A 177 7.81 -10.96 -27.53
CA ALA A 177 8.90 -10.21 -28.14
C ALA A 177 10.26 -10.64 -27.57
N PRO A 178 11.32 -10.62 -28.40
CA PRO A 178 12.68 -10.81 -27.93
C PRO A 178 13.11 -9.59 -27.11
N THR A 179 12.70 -9.53 -25.85
CA THR A 179 12.95 -8.43 -24.92
C THR A 179 14.09 -8.79 -23.95
N PRO A 180 15.38 -8.69 -24.36
CA PRO A 180 16.50 -9.10 -23.52
C PRO A 180 16.73 -8.18 -22.32
N GLN A 181 15.98 -7.09 -22.14
CA GLN A 181 16.23 -6.12 -21.07
C GLN A 181 15.09 -6.01 -20.05
N LEU A 182 13.96 -6.70 -20.24
CA LEU A 182 12.80 -6.54 -19.36
C LEU A 182 13.12 -7.04 -17.93
N ARG A 183 13.08 -6.13 -16.96
CA ARG A 183 13.39 -6.36 -15.54
C ARG A 183 12.15 -6.31 -14.65
N SER A 184 11.16 -5.49 -15.00
CA SER A 184 9.92 -5.34 -14.23
C SER A 184 8.71 -5.34 -15.15
N LEU A 185 7.75 -6.20 -14.85
CA LEU A 185 6.47 -6.30 -15.54
C LEU A 185 5.33 -6.21 -14.52
N ARG A 186 4.49 -5.17 -14.65
CA ARG A 186 3.31 -4.96 -13.81
C ARG A 186 2.07 -4.79 -14.68
N CYS A 187 1.12 -5.71 -14.61
CA CYS A 187 -0.09 -5.67 -15.43
C CYS A 187 -1.33 -5.79 -14.55
N TYR A 188 -2.29 -4.89 -14.77
CA TYR A 188 -3.58 -4.89 -14.09
C TYR A 188 -4.67 -5.15 -15.14
N PHE A 189 -5.19 -6.37 -15.21
CA PHE A 189 -6.18 -6.82 -16.20
C PHE A 189 -7.59 -6.42 -15.78
N ARG A 190 -8.33 -5.77 -16.69
CA ARG A 190 -9.71 -5.26 -16.46
C ARG A 190 -10.81 -6.07 -17.14
N THR A 191 -10.45 -6.92 -18.10
CA THR A 191 -11.37 -7.68 -18.92
C THR A 191 -10.86 -9.11 -19.08
N PRO A 192 -11.77 -10.07 -19.39
CA PRO A 192 -11.38 -11.45 -19.63
C PRO A 192 -10.35 -11.53 -20.73
N ASN A 193 -9.37 -12.41 -20.56
CA ASN A 193 -8.28 -12.62 -21.51
C ASN A 193 -8.71 -13.61 -22.62
N PRO A 194 -9.03 -13.17 -23.86
CA PRO A 194 -9.41 -14.10 -24.92
C PRO A 194 -8.21 -14.82 -25.57
N SER A 195 -6.98 -14.32 -25.41
CA SER A 195 -5.79 -14.89 -26.05
C SER A 195 -4.93 -15.59 -25.01
N LEU A 196 -5.04 -16.91 -24.90
CA LEU A 196 -4.15 -17.68 -24.05
C LEU A 196 -2.79 -17.84 -24.76
N PRO A 197 -1.64 -17.63 -24.08
CA PRO A 197 -0.34 -17.91 -24.67
C PRO A 197 -0.28 -19.38 -25.09
N THR A 198 0.12 -19.63 -26.33
CA THR A 198 0.21 -21.00 -26.89
C THR A 198 1.60 -21.58 -26.80
N THR A 199 2.62 -20.77 -26.55
CA THR A 199 4.03 -21.17 -26.48
C THR A 199 4.69 -20.71 -25.19
N THR A 200 5.65 -21.49 -24.71
CA THR A 200 6.43 -21.15 -23.52
C THR A 200 7.39 -20.01 -23.83
N SER A 201 7.32 -18.92 -23.07
CA SER A 201 8.14 -17.72 -23.24
C SER A 201 9.15 -17.58 -22.10
N THR A 202 10.39 -17.28 -22.44
CA THR A 202 11.49 -17.11 -21.46
C THR A 202 11.86 -15.64 -21.34
N LEU A 203 11.77 -15.10 -20.12
CA LEU A 203 12.15 -13.73 -19.78
C LEU A 203 13.35 -13.78 -18.82
N PRO A 204 14.60 -13.87 -19.34
CA PRO A 204 15.77 -14.25 -18.54
C PRO A 204 16.18 -13.18 -17.51
N HIS A 205 15.83 -11.92 -17.73
CA HIS A 205 16.23 -10.79 -16.87
C HIS A 205 15.11 -10.26 -15.98
N LEU A 206 13.91 -10.85 -16.04
CA LEU A 206 12.77 -10.41 -15.26
C LEU A 206 13.01 -10.66 -13.77
N GLN A 207 12.99 -9.60 -12.98
CA GLN A 207 13.21 -9.61 -11.52
C GLN A 207 11.91 -9.41 -10.73
N VAL A 208 10.96 -8.66 -11.31
CA VAL A 208 9.69 -8.29 -10.70
C VAL A 208 8.54 -8.64 -11.64
N LEU A 209 7.61 -9.45 -11.15
CA LEU A 209 6.36 -9.80 -11.84
C LEU A 209 5.18 -9.43 -10.93
N HIS A 210 4.34 -8.49 -11.36
CA HIS A 210 3.09 -8.15 -10.70
C HIS A 210 1.93 -8.36 -11.67
N LEU A 211 1.02 -9.28 -11.36
CA LEU A 211 -0.20 -9.52 -12.12
C LEU A 211 -1.42 -9.31 -11.22
N THR A 212 -2.29 -8.39 -11.59
CA THR A 212 -3.55 -8.15 -10.88
C THR A 212 -4.71 -8.35 -11.83
N THR A 213 -5.77 -9.00 -11.37
CA THR A 213 -7.02 -9.17 -12.13
C THR A 213 -8.23 -8.73 -11.29
N TYR A 214 -9.27 -8.26 -11.97
CA TYR A 214 -10.54 -7.84 -11.36
C TYR A 214 -11.70 -8.62 -11.99
N GLY A 215 -12.60 -9.21 -11.19
CA GLY A 215 -13.77 -9.97 -11.65
C GLY A 215 -13.51 -11.46 -11.89
N ALA A 216 -14.45 -12.15 -12.55
CA ALA A 216 -14.43 -13.60 -12.86
C ALA A 216 -13.26 -14.05 -13.77
N ASP A 217 -12.34 -13.14 -14.07
CA ASP A 217 -11.22 -13.24 -15.01
C ASP A 217 -10.00 -14.00 -14.43
N ALA A 218 -10.10 -14.42 -13.16
CA ALA A 218 -9.15 -15.26 -12.43
C ALA A 218 -8.74 -16.53 -13.20
N LEU A 219 -9.60 -17.03 -14.09
CA LEU A 219 -9.39 -18.28 -14.84
C LEU A 219 -8.26 -18.23 -15.86
N SER A 220 -7.85 -17.04 -16.31
CA SER A 220 -6.84 -16.90 -17.38
C SER A 220 -5.39 -16.75 -16.88
N LEU A 221 -5.21 -16.20 -15.67
CA LEU A 221 -3.88 -16.01 -15.07
C LEU A 221 -3.11 -17.33 -14.84
N PRO A 222 -3.73 -18.43 -14.38
CA PRO A 222 -3.02 -19.71 -14.21
C PRO A 222 -2.34 -20.16 -15.51
N HIS A 223 -3.08 -20.07 -16.63
CA HIS A 223 -2.57 -20.44 -17.95
C HIS A 223 -1.42 -19.51 -18.38
N ILE A 224 -1.53 -18.20 -18.13
CA ILE A 224 -0.42 -17.27 -18.38
C ILE A 224 0.84 -17.71 -17.61
N LEU A 225 0.69 -18.02 -16.32
CA LEU A 225 1.79 -18.43 -15.46
C LEU A 225 2.40 -19.77 -15.91
N GLU A 226 1.61 -20.71 -16.43
CA GLU A 226 2.10 -22.01 -16.94
C GLU A 226 3.08 -21.88 -18.11
N HIS A 227 2.95 -20.82 -18.92
CA HIS A 227 3.78 -20.62 -20.10
C HIS A 227 5.00 -19.72 -19.89
N LEU A 228 5.26 -19.24 -18.66
CA LEU A 228 6.40 -18.37 -18.37
C LEU A 228 7.62 -19.12 -17.79
N VAL A 229 8.82 -18.71 -18.19
CA VAL A 229 10.10 -19.14 -17.59
C VAL A 229 10.94 -17.90 -17.26
N THR A 230 11.24 -17.69 -15.98
CA THR A 230 11.77 -16.42 -15.44
C THR A 230 12.89 -16.66 -14.42
N PRO A 231 14.09 -17.07 -14.84
CA PRO A 231 15.14 -17.55 -13.92
C PRO A 231 15.68 -16.48 -12.94
N SER A 232 15.60 -15.20 -13.31
CA SER A 232 16.07 -14.08 -12.47
C SER A 232 15.01 -13.54 -11.51
N LEU A 233 13.83 -14.18 -11.42
CA LEU A 233 12.70 -13.64 -10.68
C LEU A 233 12.99 -13.60 -9.17
N THR A 234 12.74 -12.45 -8.56
CA THR A 234 12.96 -12.21 -7.13
C THR A 234 11.72 -11.71 -6.40
N GLU A 235 10.79 -11.10 -7.12
CA GLU A 235 9.54 -10.54 -6.58
C GLU A 235 8.37 -11.02 -7.44
N ILE A 236 7.39 -11.62 -6.78
CA ILE A 236 6.15 -12.09 -7.38
C ILE A 236 5.00 -11.46 -6.59
N ALA A 237 4.14 -10.71 -7.27
CA ALA A 237 2.90 -10.21 -6.72
C ALA A 237 1.74 -10.66 -7.61
N VAL A 238 0.80 -11.40 -7.05
CA VAL A 238 -0.40 -11.85 -7.76
C VAL A 238 -1.61 -11.50 -6.91
N ALA A 239 -2.53 -10.74 -7.49
CA ALA A 239 -3.73 -10.28 -6.81
C ALA A 239 -4.97 -10.59 -7.65
N CYS A 240 -6.02 -11.12 -7.01
CA CYS A 240 -7.28 -11.43 -7.66
C CYS A 240 -8.44 -10.80 -6.89
N TYR A 241 -9.06 -9.75 -7.42
CA TYR A 241 -10.18 -9.09 -6.77
C TYR A 241 -11.50 -9.49 -7.44
N ASP A 242 -12.28 -10.34 -6.79
CA ASP A 242 -13.61 -10.69 -7.30
C ASP A 242 -14.54 -9.47 -7.21
N SER A 243 -15.17 -9.12 -8.34
CA SER A 243 -16.20 -8.10 -8.38
C SER A 243 -17.45 -8.63 -7.67
N LEU A 244 -17.89 -7.95 -6.61
CA LEU A 244 -19.12 -8.20 -5.84
C LEU A 244 -19.10 -9.42 -4.91
N GLY A 245 -18.57 -9.23 -3.70
CA GLY A 245 -19.14 -9.74 -2.43
C GLY A 245 -19.45 -11.23 -2.26
N ASP A 246 -19.19 -12.06 -3.25
CA ASP A 246 -19.57 -13.47 -3.31
C ASP A 246 -18.30 -14.30 -3.44
N HIS A 247 -17.48 -14.22 -2.38
CA HIS A 247 -16.20 -14.92 -2.18
C HIS A 247 -16.31 -16.46 -2.20
N THR A 248 -17.49 -16.99 -2.51
CA THR A 248 -17.82 -18.42 -2.46
C THR A 248 -17.87 -19.08 -3.84
N SER A 249 -18.00 -18.31 -4.93
CA SER A 249 -18.42 -18.89 -6.21
C SER A 249 -17.30 -19.53 -7.06
N ASP A 250 -16.01 -19.26 -6.82
CA ASP A 250 -14.94 -19.99 -7.54
C ASP A 250 -13.63 -20.19 -6.76
N ALA A 251 -13.71 -20.83 -5.58
CA ALA A 251 -12.53 -21.27 -4.83
C ALA A 251 -11.54 -22.09 -5.70
N SER A 252 -12.03 -22.75 -6.74
CA SER A 252 -11.22 -23.58 -7.64
C SER A 252 -10.29 -22.76 -8.54
N ALA A 253 -10.74 -21.61 -9.05
CA ALA A 253 -9.91 -20.70 -9.85
C ALA A 253 -8.76 -20.11 -9.02
N HIS A 254 -9.06 -19.67 -7.80
CA HIS A 254 -8.08 -19.12 -6.87
C HIS A 254 -7.01 -20.15 -6.47
N MET A 255 -7.39 -21.42 -6.30
CA MET A 255 -6.45 -22.52 -6.05
C MET A 255 -5.54 -22.80 -7.26
N ARG A 256 -6.11 -22.85 -8.48
CA ARG A 256 -5.32 -23.03 -9.71
C ARG A 256 -4.31 -21.91 -9.91
N LEU A 257 -4.63 -20.69 -9.50
CA LEU A 257 -3.71 -19.57 -9.54
C LEU A 257 -2.53 -19.77 -8.59
N GLY A 258 -2.77 -20.27 -7.38
CA GLY A 258 -1.72 -20.70 -6.46
C GLY A 258 -0.83 -21.82 -7.04
N GLU A 259 -1.43 -22.82 -7.69
CA GLU A 259 -0.69 -23.88 -8.40
C GLU A 259 0.15 -23.34 -9.56
N GLY A 260 -0.36 -22.36 -10.30
CA GLY A 260 0.35 -21.68 -11.38
C GLY A 260 1.58 -20.92 -10.88
N VAL A 261 1.47 -20.21 -9.76
CA VAL A 261 2.61 -19.51 -9.12
C VAL A 261 3.68 -20.51 -8.69
N LEU A 262 3.26 -21.61 -8.06
CA LEU A 262 4.16 -22.68 -7.64
C LEU A 262 4.90 -23.30 -8.82
N SER A 263 4.17 -23.63 -9.87
CA SER A 263 4.71 -24.21 -11.10
C SER A 263 5.70 -23.25 -11.77
N LEU A 264 5.43 -21.94 -11.76
CA LEU A 264 6.35 -20.91 -12.25
C LEU A 264 7.67 -20.92 -11.48
N ILE A 265 7.61 -20.93 -10.15
CA ILE A 265 8.80 -20.92 -9.28
C ILE A 265 9.64 -22.18 -9.53
N GLN A 266 9.00 -23.36 -9.54
CA GLN A 266 9.67 -24.63 -9.81
C GLN A 266 10.33 -24.66 -11.18
N ARG A 267 9.56 -24.33 -12.23
CA ARG A 267 10.03 -24.36 -13.61
C ARG A 267 11.12 -23.33 -13.89
N SER A 268 11.04 -22.16 -13.26
CA SER A 268 12.03 -21.09 -13.42
C SER A 268 13.25 -21.29 -12.53
N ASN A 269 13.18 -22.13 -11.50
CA ASN A 269 14.21 -22.31 -10.47
C ASN A 269 14.73 -20.96 -9.92
N CYS A 270 13.80 -20.04 -9.69
CA CYS A 270 14.11 -18.67 -9.31
C CYS A 270 14.26 -18.51 -7.79
N ARG A 271 14.94 -17.45 -7.36
CA ARG A 271 15.24 -17.18 -5.93
C ARG A 271 14.33 -16.07 -5.41
N VAL A 272 13.06 -16.40 -5.23
CA VAL A 272 12.04 -15.46 -4.75
C VAL A 272 12.38 -14.96 -3.34
N ARG A 273 12.44 -13.63 -3.19
CA ARG A 273 12.64 -12.92 -1.93
C ARG A 273 11.35 -12.29 -1.41
N SER A 274 10.44 -11.96 -2.31
CA SER A 274 9.15 -11.35 -2.00
C SER A 274 8.06 -12.07 -2.75
N LEU A 275 7.09 -12.62 -2.02
CA LEU A 275 5.90 -13.27 -2.56
C LEU A 275 4.67 -12.60 -1.96
N ASP A 276 3.86 -11.99 -2.79
CA ASP A 276 2.65 -11.27 -2.41
C ASP A 276 1.44 -11.92 -3.10
N LEU A 277 0.60 -12.61 -2.35
CA LEU A 277 -0.56 -13.35 -2.85
C LEU A 277 -1.83 -12.79 -2.20
N VAL A 278 -2.50 -11.88 -2.90
CA VAL A 278 -3.73 -11.23 -2.42
C VAL A 278 -4.95 -11.93 -2.99
N SER A 279 -5.78 -12.47 -2.10
CA SER A 279 -6.95 -13.29 -2.43
C SER A 279 -6.65 -14.55 -3.25
N VAL A 280 -5.39 -15.00 -3.32
CA VAL A 280 -4.99 -16.24 -4.01
C VAL A 280 -4.83 -17.37 -3.00
N ARG A 281 -5.52 -18.50 -3.23
CA ARG A 281 -5.47 -19.66 -2.33
C ARG A 281 -4.27 -20.56 -2.67
N ILE A 282 -3.51 -20.95 -1.66
CA ILE A 282 -2.48 -21.98 -1.81
C ILE A 282 -3.15 -23.34 -1.58
N PRO A 283 -2.93 -24.35 -2.43
CA PRO A 283 -3.50 -25.68 -2.22
C PRO A 283 -3.10 -26.28 -0.88
N SER A 284 -4.10 -26.57 -0.05
CA SER A 284 -3.97 -27.12 1.31
C SER A 284 -3.39 -28.54 1.38
N SER A 285 -3.27 -29.23 0.25
CA SER A 285 -2.77 -30.61 0.20
C SER A 285 -1.36 -30.67 0.80
N SER A 286 -1.14 -31.64 1.71
CA SER A 286 0.09 -31.72 2.50
C SER A 286 1.37 -31.83 1.65
N ALA A 287 1.27 -32.41 0.45
CA ALA A 287 2.39 -32.51 -0.50
C ALA A 287 2.71 -31.15 -1.14
N LEU A 288 1.74 -30.48 -1.77
CA LEU A 288 1.98 -29.22 -2.50
C LEU A 288 2.38 -28.07 -1.56
N TYR A 289 1.81 -28.02 -0.36
CA TYR A 289 2.18 -27.03 0.64
C TYR A 289 3.59 -27.29 1.21
N ARG A 290 3.98 -28.55 1.42
CA ARG A 290 5.36 -28.88 1.79
C ARG A 290 6.34 -28.51 0.67
N ASP A 291 5.95 -28.74 -0.57
CA ASP A 291 6.77 -28.40 -1.72
C ASP A 291 6.90 -26.87 -1.85
N PHE A 292 5.81 -26.11 -1.71
CA PHE A 292 5.78 -24.63 -1.62
C PHE A 292 6.82 -24.11 -0.63
N THR A 293 6.79 -24.66 0.58
CA THR A 293 7.61 -24.18 1.69
C THR A 293 9.07 -24.56 1.51
N SER A 294 9.35 -25.77 1.00
CA SER A 294 10.71 -26.19 0.67
C SER A 294 11.36 -25.29 -0.39
N LEU A 295 10.61 -24.95 -1.45
CA LEU A 295 11.08 -24.13 -2.57
C LEU A 295 11.38 -22.69 -2.17
N LEU A 296 10.58 -22.14 -1.27
CA LEU A 296 10.68 -20.74 -0.84
C LEU A 296 11.59 -20.53 0.38
N SER A 297 11.90 -21.59 1.12
CA SER A 297 12.47 -21.52 2.48
C SER A 297 13.73 -20.67 2.66
N GLN A 298 14.66 -20.66 1.70
CA GLN A 298 16.00 -20.13 1.97
C GLN A 298 16.18 -18.63 1.67
N HIS A 299 15.31 -18.03 0.87
CA HIS A 299 15.50 -16.66 0.37
C HIS A 299 14.32 -15.72 0.61
N LEU A 300 13.18 -16.26 1.02
CA LEU A 300 11.98 -15.48 1.25
C LEU A 300 12.13 -14.56 2.46
N THR A 301 11.93 -13.27 2.23
CA THR A 301 11.99 -12.21 3.24
C THR A 301 10.65 -11.52 3.47
N TYR A 302 9.76 -11.56 2.47
CA TYR A 302 8.42 -10.99 2.51
C TYR A 302 7.43 -12.04 2.00
N LEU A 303 6.34 -12.25 2.74
CA LEU A 303 5.28 -13.19 2.40
C LEU A 303 3.91 -12.58 2.71
N THR A 304 3.08 -12.35 1.70
CA THR A 304 1.63 -12.19 1.88
C THR A 304 0.95 -13.49 1.54
N ILE A 305 0.06 -13.97 2.40
CA ILE A 305 -0.77 -15.13 2.14
C ILE A 305 -2.23 -14.85 2.46
N TYR A 306 -3.09 -15.44 1.66
CA TYR A 306 -4.49 -15.60 1.95
C TYR A 306 -4.74 -17.02 2.44
N SER A 307 -5.40 -17.18 3.59
CA SER A 307 -5.76 -18.50 4.13
C SER A 307 -7.20 -18.51 4.61
N ASP A 308 -7.95 -19.54 4.20
CA ASP A 308 -9.26 -19.90 4.73
C ASP A 308 -9.17 -20.94 5.86
N SER A 309 -7.98 -21.49 6.11
CA SER A 309 -7.73 -22.54 7.11
C SER A 309 -6.72 -22.10 8.18
N LEU A 310 -7.12 -22.21 9.45
CA LEU A 310 -6.23 -21.97 10.59
C LEU A 310 -5.14 -23.05 10.72
N GLU A 311 -5.43 -24.28 10.32
CA GLU A 311 -4.44 -25.37 10.37
C GLU A 311 -3.25 -25.13 9.43
N GLU A 312 -3.47 -24.43 8.32
CA GLU A 312 -2.39 -24.08 7.40
C GLU A 312 -1.51 -22.97 7.97
N LEU A 313 -2.13 -21.97 8.60
CA LEU A 313 -1.41 -20.92 9.31
C LEU A 313 -0.58 -21.50 10.48
N ARG A 314 -1.08 -22.52 11.20
CA ARG A 314 -0.34 -23.24 12.25
C ARG A 314 0.98 -23.82 11.80
N ARG A 315 1.13 -24.15 10.51
CA ARG A 315 2.38 -24.69 9.97
C ARG A 315 3.51 -23.65 9.92
N LEU A 316 3.18 -22.35 9.95
CA LEU A 316 4.16 -21.26 10.03
C LEU A 316 4.79 -21.09 11.41
N ILE A 317 4.20 -21.70 12.45
CA ILE A 317 4.77 -21.70 13.80
C ILE A 317 6.09 -22.46 13.78
N VAL A 318 7.15 -21.79 14.24
CA VAL A 318 8.48 -22.37 14.31
C VAL A 318 8.65 -23.11 15.63
N TYR A 319 8.79 -24.43 15.56
CA TYR A 319 9.14 -25.24 16.72
C TYR A 319 10.64 -25.55 16.76
N PRO A 320 11.20 -25.85 17.94
CA PRO A 320 12.57 -26.31 18.06
C PRO A 320 12.77 -27.62 17.27
N PRO A 321 13.97 -27.85 16.71
CA PRO A 321 14.26 -29.01 15.86
C PRO A 321 14.17 -30.38 16.59
N SER A 322 14.04 -30.38 17.92
CA SER A 322 13.78 -31.58 18.73
C SER A 322 12.36 -32.14 18.59
N THR A 323 11.45 -31.38 17.99
CA THR A 323 10.07 -31.81 17.71
C THR A 323 10.02 -32.39 16.30
N SER A 324 9.57 -33.63 16.14
CA SER A 324 9.45 -34.37 14.88
C SER A 324 8.39 -33.80 13.91
N SER A 325 8.08 -32.51 14.00
CA SER A 325 7.02 -31.86 13.25
C SER A 325 7.48 -31.50 11.84
N GLN A 326 6.62 -31.77 10.86
CA GLN A 326 6.78 -31.39 9.45
C GLN A 326 6.52 -29.89 9.23
N ASN A 327 7.10 -29.04 10.09
CA ASN A 327 6.81 -27.62 10.11
C ASN A 327 7.66 -26.84 9.12
N VAL A 328 7.08 -25.73 8.68
CA VAL A 328 7.61 -24.87 7.63
C VAL A 328 8.69 -23.99 8.22
N PHE A 329 9.92 -24.18 7.74
CA PHE A 329 11.06 -23.36 8.16
C PHE A 329 11.32 -22.25 7.14
N LEU A 330 10.92 -21.02 7.47
CA LEU A 330 11.22 -19.80 6.70
C LEU A 330 12.22 -18.92 7.48
N PRO A 331 13.51 -19.31 7.57
CA PRO A 331 14.49 -18.64 8.42
C PRO A 331 14.75 -17.17 8.06
N GLY A 332 14.59 -16.80 6.79
CA GLY A 332 14.84 -15.44 6.30
C GLY A 332 13.66 -14.48 6.40
N LEU A 333 12.49 -14.92 6.87
CA LEU A 333 11.27 -14.14 6.79
C LEU A 333 11.32 -12.95 7.74
N LYS A 334 11.12 -11.74 7.20
CA LYS A 334 11.09 -10.47 7.94
C LYS A 334 9.70 -9.86 7.97
N VAL A 335 8.91 -10.04 6.92
CA VAL A 335 7.58 -9.44 6.79
C VAL A 335 6.57 -10.53 6.46
N LEU A 336 5.46 -10.55 7.19
CA LEU A 336 4.37 -11.49 7.01
C LEU A 336 3.05 -10.74 6.94
N ALA A 337 2.34 -10.78 5.81
CA ALA A 337 1.00 -10.24 5.68
C ALA A 337 0.01 -11.41 5.57
N ILE A 338 -1.07 -11.36 6.34
CA ILE A 338 -2.09 -12.40 6.36
C ILE A 338 -3.44 -11.76 6.12
N SER A 339 -4.11 -12.24 5.07
CA SER A 339 -5.50 -11.93 4.77
C SER A 339 -6.35 -13.16 5.08
N THR A 340 -7.41 -12.98 5.89
CA THR A 340 -8.38 -14.03 6.21
C THR A 340 -9.76 -13.67 5.65
N VAL A 341 -10.59 -14.68 5.39
CA VAL A 341 -12.00 -14.45 4.99
C VAL A 341 -12.76 -13.78 6.13
N GLU A 342 -13.39 -12.62 5.87
CA GLU A 342 -14.49 -12.14 6.71
C GLU A 342 -15.71 -13.03 6.44
N GLU A 343 -15.91 -14.07 7.25
CA GLU A 343 -17.23 -14.72 7.31
C GLU A 343 -18.19 -13.76 8.02
N GLN A 344 -18.92 -12.96 7.25
CA GLN A 344 -20.14 -12.26 7.70
C GLN A 344 -19.99 -11.43 8.99
N GLY A 345 -18.86 -10.74 9.17
CA GLY A 345 -18.62 -9.88 10.35
C GLY A 345 -18.30 -10.64 11.66
N ASN A 346 -18.26 -11.97 11.64
CA ASN A 346 -17.77 -12.79 12.74
C ASN A 346 -16.29 -13.10 12.53
N VAL A 347 -15.49 -12.19 13.03
CA VAL A 347 -14.05 -12.37 13.24
C VAL A 347 -13.79 -13.61 14.08
N ASN A 348 -12.93 -14.49 13.59
CA ASN A 348 -12.54 -15.71 14.29
C ASN A 348 -11.41 -15.39 15.29
N ASP A 349 -11.71 -15.35 16.60
CA ASP A 349 -10.73 -15.07 17.66
C ASP A 349 -9.54 -16.05 17.62
N ASP A 350 -9.79 -17.31 17.21
CA ASP A 350 -8.76 -18.33 17.02
C ASP A 350 -7.70 -17.94 15.98
N ALA A 351 -8.09 -17.14 14.97
CA ALA A 351 -7.16 -16.64 13.97
C ALA A 351 -6.17 -15.66 14.59
N ALA A 352 -6.67 -14.71 15.40
CA ALA A 352 -5.84 -13.72 16.05
C ALA A 352 -4.90 -14.34 17.08
N GLU A 353 -5.36 -15.31 17.87
CA GLU A 353 -4.49 -16.06 18.79
C GLU A 353 -3.38 -16.81 18.05
N LEU A 354 -3.74 -17.51 16.97
CA LEU A 354 -2.78 -18.25 16.16
C LEU A 354 -1.69 -17.35 15.56
N LEU A 355 -2.07 -16.16 15.13
CA LEU A 355 -1.15 -15.18 14.59
C LEU A 355 -0.14 -14.71 15.65
N LEU A 356 -0.62 -14.54 16.89
CA LEU A 356 0.25 -14.23 18.02
C LEU A 356 1.19 -15.38 18.34
N ASP A 357 0.76 -16.63 18.20
CA ASP A 357 1.64 -17.78 18.33
C ASP A 357 2.71 -17.83 17.22
N ILE A 358 2.37 -17.47 15.98
CA ILE A 358 3.34 -17.35 14.88
C ILE A 358 4.38 -16.27 15.22
N ILE A 359 3.92 -15.08 15.63
CA ILE A 359 4.79 -13.98 16.06
C ILE A 359 5.67 -14.45 17.23
N TRP A 360 5.08 -15.01 18.28
CA TRP A 360 5.78 -15.45 19.48
C TRP A 360 6.89 -16.46 19.18
N SER A 361 6.59 -17.44 18.32
CA SER A 361 7.51 -18.51 17.93
C SER A 361 8.78 -17.98 17.25
N ARG A 362 8.68 -16.86 16.52
CA ARG A 362 9.79 -16.25 15.75
C ARG A 362 10.50 -15.10 16.46
N THR A 363 9.99 -14.66 17.61
CA THR A 363 10.41 -13.39 18.22
C THR A 363 10.88 -13.54 19.66
N LEU A 364 10.12 -14.25 20.49
CA LEU A 364 10.34 -14.30 21.95
C LEU A 364 10.74 -15.70 22.44
N ARG A 365 10.18 -16.77 21.84
CA ARG A 365 10.56 -18.14 22.20
C ARG A 365 12.02 -18.49 21.87
N CYS A 366 12.62 -17.77 20.92
CA CYS A 366 14.02 -17.94 20.56
C CYS A 366 14.98 -17.32 21.60
N GLN A 367 14.58 -16.35 22.43
CA GLN A 367 15.53 -15.66 23.33
C GLN A 367 16.05 -16.53 24.50
N GLY A 368 15.40 -17.65 24.81
CA GLY A 368 15.83 -18.61 25.83
C GLY A 368 16.41 -19.93 25.29
N GLN A 369 16.62 -20.05 23.98
CA GLN A 369 17.09 -21.28 23.33
C GLN A 369 18.59 -21.24 23.03
N PRO A 370 19.25 -22.42 22.87
CA PRO A 370 20.66 -22.49 22.55
C PRO A 370 21.02 -21.60 21.34
N THR A 371 22.12 -20.87 21.47
CA THR A 371 22.61 -19.81 20.56
C THR A 371 22.73 -20.23 19.08
N SER A 372 22.80 -21.52 18.79
CA SER A 372 22.83 -22.04 17.43
C SER A 372 21.48 -21.86 16.70
N PHE A 373 20.34 -22.05 17.37
CA PHE A 373 19.02 -21.92 16.73
C PHE A 373 18.62 -20.46 16.52
N THR A 374 18.92 -19.61 17.50
CA THR A 374 18.65 -18.16 17.46
C THR A 374 19.45 -17.45 16.38
N SER A 375 20.63 -17.97 16.00
CA SER A 375 21.43 -17.45 14.90
C SER A 375 20.83 -17.74 13.50
N THR A 376 19.90 -18.69 13.39
CA THR A 376 19.36 -19.16 12.10
C THR A 376 17.99 -18.59 11.73
N VAL A 377 17.19 -18.15 12.71
CA VAL A 377 15.84 -17.62 12.47
C VAL A 377 15.86 -16.11 12.62
N GLN A 378 15.50 -15.40 11.56
CA GLN A 378 15.32 -13.96 11.63
C GLN A 378 14.02 -13.60 12.34
N THR A 379 14.13 -12.59 13.20
CA THR A 379 13.01 -11.96 13.87
C THR A 379 12.10 -11.26 12.84
N LEU A 380 10.78 -11.49 12.94
CA LEU A 380 9.79 -10.76 12.15
C LEU A 380 9.92 -9.27 12.45
N LYS A 381 10.21 -8.47 11.43
CA LYS A 381 10.24 -7.01 11.54
C LYS A 381 8.84 -6.43 11.48
N GLU A 382 7.95 -7.07 10.72
CA GLU A 382 6.64 -6.53 10.43
C GLU A 382 5.61 -7.63 10.17
N VAL A 383 4.40 -7.46 10.70
CA VAL A 383 3.27 -8.35 10.42
C VAL A 383 2.03 -7.53 10.07
N HIS A 384 1.35 -7.86 8.98
CA HIS A 384 0.13 -7.17 8.55
C HIS A 384 -1.08 -8.09 8.64
N PHE A 385 -2.20 -7.47 8.97
CA PHE A 385 -3.49 -8.08 9.15
C PHE A 385 -4.50 -7.27 8.38
N GLU A 386 -5.01 -7.86 7.32
CA GLU A 386 -6.01 -7.25 6.46
C GLU A 386 -7.38 -7.79 6.84
N HIS A 387 -8.40 -6.93 6.77
CA HIS A 387 -9.80 -7.28 7.08
C HIS A 387 -10.03 -7.74 8.53
N PHE A 388 -9.39 -7.06 9.49
CA PHE A 388 -9.58 -7.31 10.92
C PHE A 388 -10.03 -6.03 11.65
N PRO A 389 -11.16 -6.03 12.38
CA PRO A 389 -11.60 -4.89 13.17
C PRO A 389 -10.57 -4.51 14.26
N PRO A 390 -10.05 -3.27 14.26
CA PRO A 390 -9.03 -2.81 15.22
C PRO A 390 -9.40 -3.07 16.68
N SER A 391 -10.67 -2.85 17.04
CA SER A 391 -11.16 -3.00 18.41
C SER A 391 -11.07 -4.43 18.92
N LYS A 392 -11.47 -5.42 18.11
CA LYS A 392 -11.38 -6.84 18.48
C LYS A 392 -9.91 -7.27 18.60
N MET A 393 -9.05 -6.74 17.72
CA MET A 393 -7.65 -7.14 17.70
C MET A 393 -6.99 -6.80 19.01
N GLN A 394 -7.28 -5.62 19.55
CA GLN A 394 -6.69 -5.15 20.80
C GLN A 394 -7.10 -5.99 22.00
N LEU A 395 -8.34 -6.48 22.02
CA LEU A 395 -8.83 -7.31 23.10
C LEU A 395 -8.09 -8.65 23.11
N VAL A 396 -7.99 -9.32 21.96
CA VAL A 396 -7.22 -10.57 21.83
C VAL A 396 -5.76 -10.35 22.19
N LEU A 397 -5.17 -9.21 21.78
CA LEU A 397 -3.81 -8.85 22.15
C LEU A 397 -3.62 -8.63 23.64
N ALA A 398 -4.53 -7.91 24.29
CA ALA A 398 -4.46 -7.66 25.72
C ALA A 398 -4.60 -8.97 26.51
N GLN A 399 -5.50 -9.86 26.09
CA GLN A 399 -5.66 -11.18 26.68
C GLN A 399 -4.39 -12.02 26.50
N TRP A 400 -3.88 -12.13 25.28
CA TRP A 400 -2.68 -12.90 25.00
C TRP A 400 -1.45 -12.38 25.76
N GLU A 401 -1.26 -11.05 25.85
CA GLU A 401 -0.15 -10.46 26.60
C GLU A 401 -0.28 -10.74 28.11
N SER A 402 -1.49 -10.60 28.68
CA SER A 402 -1.73 -10.90 30.10
C SER A 402 -1.35 -12.35 30.45
N GLN A 403 -1.53 -13.27 29.50
CA GLN A 403 -1.24 -14.70 29.67
C GLN A 403 0.23 -15.04 29.40
N ASN A 404 0.85 -14.44 28.38
CA ASN A 404 2.16 -14.89 27.86
C ASN A 404 3.33 -13.96 28.23
N VAL A 405 3.11 -12.64 28.33
CA VAL A 405 4.17 -11.67 28.68
C VAL A 405 4.52 -11.79 30.17
N ALA A 406 3.54 -12.01 31.04
CA ALA A 406 3.78 -12.23 32.47
C ALA A 406 4.70 -13.43 32.76
N ALA A 407 4.62 -14.48 31.93
CA ALA A 407 5.45 -15.68 32.07
C ALA A 407 6.87 -15.51 31.48
N ALA A 408 7.01 -14.84 30.34
CA ALA A 408 8.29 -14.67 29.66
C ALA A 408 9.17 -13.56 30.25
N PHE A 409 8.56 -12.59 30.91
CA PHE A 409 9.24 -11.43 31.49
C PHE A 409 9.12 -11.38 33.01
N ALA A 410 9.08 -12.53 33.68
CA ALA A 410 9.00 -12.62 35.14
C ALA A 410 10.11 -11.84 35.89
N ASN A 411 11.20 -11.49 35.21
CA ASN A 411 12.32 -10.68 35.73
C ASN A 411 12.31 -9.21 35.26
N SER A 412 11.34 -8.81 34.44
CA SER A 412 11.15 -7.43 33.98
C SER A 412 10.14 -6.74 34.90
N PRO A 413 10.33 -5.46 35.26
CA PRO A 413 9.36 -4.67 36.06
C PRO A 413 8.06 -4.36 35.29
N LEU A 414 7.74 -5.13 34.25
CA LEU A 414 6.55 -4.96 33.42
C LEU A 414 5.29 -5.04 34.29
N ARG A 415 4.48 -3.98 34.25
CA ARG A 415 3.15 -3.99 34.84
C ARG A 415 2.28 -4.93 34.03
N VAL A 416 1.94 -6.06 34.62
CA VAL A 416 1.04 -7.03 33.97
C VAL A 416 -0.27 -6.31 33.64
N PRO A 417 -0.72 -6.34 32.37
CA PRO A 417 -1.98 -5.72 32.01
C PRO A 417 -3.12 -6.45 32.75
N ASN A 418 -3.79 -5.73 33.67
CA ASN A 418 -5.11 -6.15 34.15
C ASN A 418 -6.09 -5.97 32.99
N LEU A 419 -6.79 -7.04 32.60
CA LEU A 419 -7.72 -7.05 31.48
C LEU A 419 -8.79 -5.96 31.61
N GLU A 420 -9.34 -5.75 32.82
CA GLU A 420 -10.36 -4.72 33.08
C GLU A 420 -9.80 -3.30 32.84
N ASN A 421 -8.56 -3.05 33.26
CA ASN A 421 -7.89 -1.77 33.00
C ASN A 421 -7.53 -1.61 31.52
N ALA A 422 -7.16 -2.70 30.83
CA ALA A 422 -6.87 -2.67 29.41
C ALA A 422 -8.12 -2.35 28.58
N GLU A 423 -9.26 -2.97 28.90
CA GLU A 423 -10.56 -2.68 28.30
C GLU A 423 -11.00 -1.23 28.55
N ARG A 424 -10.83 -0.74 29.79
CA ARG A 424 -11.13 0.65 30.14
C ARG A 424 -10.28 1.63 29.33
N LEU A 425 -8.97 1.41 29.24
CA LEU A 425 -8.04 2.24 28.47
C LEU A 425 -8.30 2.17 26.97
N ASP A 426 -8.68 1.01 26.45
CA ASP A 426 -9.03 0.86 25.04
C ASP A 426 -10.34 1.59 24.69
N GLY A 427 -11.36 1.50 25.56
CA GLY A 427 -12.60 2.27 25.42
C GLY A 427 -12.33 3.77 25.41
N LEU A 428 -11.41 4.23 26.27
CA LEU A 428 -10.98 5.62 26.33
C LEU A 428 -10.27 6.05 25.03
N ALA A 429 -9.32 5.25 24.55
CA ALA A 429 -8.63 5.53 23.29
C ALA A 429 -9.60 5.51 22.09
N THR A 430 -10.61 4.63 22.12
CA THR A 430 -11.68 4.58 21.12
C THR A 430 -12.45 5.89 21.09
N ARG A 431 -12.92 6.37 22.24
CA ARG A 431 -13.69 7.63 22.33
C ARG A 431 -12.86 8.83 21.89
N ALA A 432 -11.60 8.92 22.33
CA ALA A 432 -10.68 9.97 21.91
C ALA A 432 -10.46 9.98 20.38
N THR A 433 -10.24 8.81 19.80
CA THR A 433 -10.03 8.64 18.36
C THR A 433 -11.31 8.91 17.56
N ALA A 434 -12.44 8.38 18.02
CA ALA A 434 -13.75 8.61 17.40
C ALA A 434 -14.10 10.10 17.41
N GLY A 435 -13.94 10.79 18.54
CA GLY A 435 -14.11 12.24 18.62
C GLY A 435 -13.18 13.01 17.67
N PHE A 436 -11.94 12.53 17.45
CA PHE A 436 -11.03 13.17 16.49
C PHE A 436 -11.52 13.11 15.04
N PHE A 437 -11.97 11.93 14.63
CA PHE A 437 -12.35 11.67 13.25
C PHE A 437 -13.80 12.05 12.96
N SER A 438 -14.69 12.02 13.96
CA SER A 438 -16.06 12.52 13.84
C SER A 438 -16.10 14.04 13.67
N CYS A 439 -15.09 14.77 14.16
CA CYS A 439 -14.90 16.19 13.96
C CYS A 439 -14.59 16.51 12.48
N THR A 440 -15.60 16.43 11.62
CA THR A 440 -15.57 16.98 10.27
C THR A 440 -15.61 18.51 10.34
N VAL A 441 -15.24 19.19 9.26
CA VAL A 441 -15.19 20.67 9.17
C VAL A 441 -16.52 21.36 9.54
N PHE A 442 -17.63 20.61 9.63
CA PHE A 442 -18.99 21.11 9.81
C PHE A 442 -19.57 21.01 11.24
N ASP A 443 -18.85 20.44 12.21
CA ASP A 443 -19.37 20.28 13.58
C ASP A 443 -19.27 21.55 14.47
N ASP A 444 -20.26 21.71 15.36
CA ASP A 444 -20.32 22.78 16.37
C ASP A 444 -19.07 22.77 17.27
N PRO A 445 -18.27 23.87 17.29
CA PRO A 445 -17.06 23.97 18.10
C PRO A 445 -17.28 23.77 19.62
N ARG A 446 -18.49 24.02 20.14
CA ARG A 446 -18.82 23.77 21.56
C ARG A 446 -18.87 22.29 21.86
N LYS A 447 -19.57 21.52 21.02
CA LYS A 447 -19.69 20.07 21.13
C LYS A 447 -18.31 19.40 21.12
N ARG A 448 -17.40 19.88 20.26
CA ARG A 448 -16.00 19.39 20.23
C ARG A 448 -15.26 19.60 21.54
N CYS A 449 -15.47 20.74 22.20
CA CYS A 449 -14.84 21.04 23.48
C CYS A 449 -15.45 20.23 24.63
N GLU A 450 -16.76 19.99 24.62
CA GLU A 450 -17.44 19.12 25.59
C GLU A 450 -16.97 17.67 25.49
N GLU A 451 -16.89 17.12 24.27
CA GLU A 451 -16.31 15.80 24.01
C GLU A 451 -14.86 15.73 24.47
N ALA A 452 -14.08 16.79 24.24
CA ALA A 452 -12.70 16.85 24.68
C ALA A 452 -12.53 16.89 26.21
N CYS A 453 -13.36 17.67 26.91
CA CYS A 453 -13.40 17.69 28.36
C CYS A 453 -13.78 16.33 28.93
N ALA A 454 -14.82 15.68 28.40
CA ALA A 454 -15.26 14.37 28.88
C ALA A 454 -14.16 13.32 28.75
N VAL A 455 -13.46 13.29 27.61
CA VAL A 455 -12.31 12.42 27.40
C VAL A 455 -11.18 12.75 28.39
N LEU A 456 -10.85 14.02 28.60
CA LEU A 456 -9.82 14.45 29.56
C LEU A 456 -10.15 14.07 31.01
N ASP A 457 -11.39 14.25 31.44
CA ASP A 457 -11.82 13.88 32.80
C ASP A 457 -11.67 12.37 33.04
N GLU A 458 -12.01 11.55 32.05
CA GLU A 458 -11.81 10.10 32.12
C GLU A 458 -10.33 9.71 32.14
N ILE A 459 -9.49 10.41 31.37
CA ILE A 459 -8.04 10.19 31.31
C ILE A 459 -7.41 10.53 32.66
N GLU A 460 -7.69 11.71 33.20
CA GLU A 460 -7.14 12.19 34.47
C GLU A 460 -7.56 11.29 35.65
N ALA A 461 -8.71 10.61 35.54
CA ALA A 461 -9.17 9.64 36.53
C ALA A 461 -8.43 8.28 36.49
N VAL A 462 -7.58 8.02 35.50
CA VAL A 462 -6.80 6.77 35.41
C VAL A 462 -5.55 6.86 36.29
N GLN A 463 -5.42 5.92 37.22
CA GLN A 463 -4.19 5.73 37.98
C GLN A 463 -3.17 4.96 37.14
N LEU A 464 -2.20 5.68 36.56
CA LEU A 464 -1.20 5.07 35.68
C LEU A 464 -0.25 4.12 36.38
N SER A 465 0.07 4.36 37.66
CA SER A 465 1.00 3.53 38.45
C SER A 465 0.59 2.05 38.55
N THR A 466 -0.66 1.72 38.27
CA THR A 466 -1.25 0.38 38.37
C THR A 466 -1.65 -0.21 37.01
N CYS A 467 -1.39 0.51 35.90
CA CYS A 467 -1.85 0.14 34.56
C CYS A 467 -0.69 0.11 33.56
N SER A 468 -0.83 -0.70 32.50
CA SER A 468 -0.02 -0.62 31.29
C SER A 468 -0.66 0.36 30.32
N THR A 469 0.15 1.25 29.73
CA THR A 469 -0.27 2.22 28.70
C THR A 469 -0.24 1.65 27.28
N LEU A 470 0.18 0.38 27.11
CA LEU A 470 0.22 -0.28 25.81
C LEU A 470 -1.08 -0.14 25.00
N PRO A 471 -2.30 -0.35 25.55
CA PRO A 471 -3.54 -0.19 24.80
C PRO A 471 -3.70 1.19 24.14
N LEU A 472 -3.26 2.24 24.83
CA LEU A 472 -3.30 3.63 24.35
C LEU A 472 -2.26 3.86 23.25
N ILE A 473 -1.05 3.30 23.39
CA ILE A 473 0.00 3.38 22.38
C ILE A 473 -0.45 2.74 21.06
N ARG A 474 -1.17 1.61 21.11
CA ARG A 474 -1.68 0.90 19.90
C ARG A 474 -2.65 1.74 19.07
N ARG A 475 -3.44 2.59 19.73
CA ARG A 475 -4.38 3.52 19.07
C ARG A 475 -3.75 4.86 18.71
N ASN A 476 -2.42 4.98 18.81
CA ASN A 476 -1.71 6.23 18.58
C ASN A 476 -2.25 7.38 19.44
N PHE A 477 -2.71 7.08 20.66
CA PHE A 477 -3.33 8.07 21.54
C PHE A 477 -2.47 9.34 21.76
N PRO A 478 -1.14 9.26 22.01
CA PRO A 478 -0.31 10.47 22.13
C PRO A 478 -0.39 11.38 20.90
N TRP A 479 -0.36 10.79 19.70
CA TRP A 479 -0.50 11.52 18.45
C TRP A 479 -1.91 12.10 18.28
N VAL A 480 -2.97 11.35 18.58
CA VAL A 480 -4.36 11.83 18.50
C VAL A 480 -4.56 13.05 19.38
N MET A 481 -4.07 13.01 20.63
CA MET A 481 -4.14 14.13 21.57
C MET A 481 -3.35 15.36 21.08
N LYS A 482 -2.16 15.14 20.50
CA LYS A 482 -1.38 16.23 19.86
C LYS A 482 -2.12 16.87 18.68
N GLN A 483 -2.82 16.06 17.87
CA GLN A 483 -3.59 16.57 16.74
C GLN A 483 -4.84 17.32 17.20
N TRP A 484 -5.51 16.86 18.27
CA TRP A 484 -6.57 17.61 18.93
C TRP A 484 -6.09 18.99 19.35
N HIS A 485 -4.96 19.03 20.07
CA HIS A 485 -4.32 20.27 20.45
C HIS A 485 -4.05 21.18 19.24
N THR A 486 -3.43 20.65 18.17
CA THR A 486 -3.09 21.42 16.96
C THR A 486 -4.33 21.93 16.21
N ARG A 487 -5.41 21.14 16.14
CA ARG A 487 -6.67 21.57 15.51
C ARG A 487 -7.37 22.64 16.32
N LEU A 488 -7.34 22.56 17.66
CA LEU A 488 -7.83 23.61 18.54
C LEU A 488 -6.99 24.90 18.42
N VAL A 489 -5.69 24.81 18.12
CA VAL A 489 -4.82 25.98 17.84
C VAL A 489 -5.22 26.67 16.53
N ASN A 490 -5.55 25.91 15.49
CA ASN A 490 -5.84 26.45 14.15
C ASN A 490 -7.34 26.77 13.92
N GLY A 491 -8.22 26.40 14.85
CA GLY A 491 -9.65 26.63 14.76
C GLY A 491 -10.03 28.11 14.98
N ARG A 492 -10.99 28.63 14.20
CA ARG A 492 -11.57 29.95 14.44
C ARG A 492 -12.71 29.83 15.45
N PHE A 493 -12.47 30.25 16.70
CA PHE A 493 -13.47 30.29 17.77
C PHE A 493 -13.89 31.73 18.06
N ALA A 494 -15.10 31.93 18.58
CA ALA A 494 -15.51 33.25 19.08
C ALA A 494 -14.65 33.64 20.30
N GLU A 495 -14.34 34.94 20.46
CA GLU A 495 -13.49 35.45 21.55
C GLU A 495 -13.99 35.03 22.94
N SER A 496 -15.31 34.99 23.14
CA SER A 496 -15.94 34.57 24.40
C SER A 496 -15.72 33.09 24.75
N PHE A 497 -15.21 32.29 23.81
CA PHE A 497 -14.96 30.86 23.98
C PHE A 497 -13.45 30.53 24.01
N GLN A 498 -12.59 31.53 23.81
CA GLN A 498 -11.15 31.34 23.68
C GLN A 498 -10.50 30.91 25.01
N SER A 499 -11.00 31.38 26.15
CA SER A 499 -10.52 30.98 27.48
C SER A 499 -10.76 29.50 27.77
N THR A 500 -11.93 28.98 27.40
CA THR A 500 -12.29 27.56 27.54
C THR A 500 -11.37 26.69 26.67
N VAL A 501 -11.16 27.10 25.41
CA VAL A 501 -10.26 26.38 24.49
C VAL A 501 -8.83 26.36 25.03
N GLU A 502 -8.33 27.46 25.59
CA GLU A 502 -6.97 27.52 26.13
C GLU A 502 -6.81 26.66 27.39
N SER A 503 -7.82 26.61 28.26
CA SER A 503 -7.85 25.71 29.42
C SER A 503 -7.78 24.24 28.99
N ILE A 504 -8.56 23.85 27.97
CA ILE A 504 -8.55 22.50 27.42
C ILE A 504 -7.16 22.14 26.86
N LYS A 505 -6.51 23.07 26.14
CA LYS A 505 -5.15 22.84 25.62
C LYS A 505 -4.13 22.58 26.74
N GLN A 506 -4.13 23.42 27.76
CA GLN A 506 -3.22 23.27 28.90
C GLN A 506 -3.43 21.93 29.61
N ARG A 507 -4.69 21.48 29.75
CA ARG A 507 -5.00 20.16 30.29
C ARG A 507 -4.45 19.04 29.41
N MET A 508 -4.62 19.12 28.09
CA MET A 508 -4.07 18.11 27.15
C MET A 508 -2.54 18.02 27.24
N GLU A 509 -1.84 19.14 27.29
CA GLU A 509 -0.38 19.19 27.45
C GLU A 509 0.04 18.61 28.81
N GLY A 510 -0.63 19.00 29.90
CA GLY A 510 -0.35 18.49 31.24
C GLY A 510 -0.55 16.97 31.36
N VAL A 511 -1.61 16.44 30.75
CA VAL A 511 -1.86 14.99 30.67
C VAL A 511 -0.73 14.29 29.90
N LEU A 512 -0.37 14.79 28.72
CA LEU A 512 0.68 14.18 27.89
C LEU A 512 2.05 14.17 28.60
N GLU A 513 2.43 15.25 29.26
CA GLU A 513 3.68 15.31 30.03
C GLU A 513 3.65 14.39 31.26
N THR A 514 2.50 14.29 31.94
CA THR A 514 2.33 13.36 33.08
C THR A 514 2.43 11.89 32.63
N TRP A 515 1.91 11.58 31.45
CA TRP A 515 1.82 10.21 30.92
C TRP A 515 3.09 9.79 30.16
N LYS A 516 3.89 10.74 29.66
CA LYS A 516 5.12 10.53 28.88
C LYS A 516 6.08 9.49 29.48
N PRO A 517 6.44 9.52 30.78
CA PRO A 517 7.37 8.54 31.34
C PRO A 517 6.87 7.10 31.22
N TYR A 518 5.57 6.88 31.45
CA TYR A 518 4.93 5.57 31.37
C TYR A 518 4.88 5.05 29.94
N PHE A 519 4.56 5.93 28.98
CA PHE A 519 4.61 5.58 27.57
C PHE A 519 6.00 5.15 27.10
N ILE A 520 7.06 5.87 27.53
CA ILE A 520 8.44 5.53 27.18
C ILE A 520 8.86 4.20 27.81
N GLU A 521 8.49 3.97 29.07
CA GLU A 521 8.77 2.71 29.78
C GLU A 521 8.10 1.51 29.09
N ASP A 522 6.81 1.60 28.76
CA ASP A 522 6.06 0.54 28.07
C ASP A 522 6.57 0.31 26.63
N VAL A 523 7.00 1.35 25.91
CA VAL A 523 7.62 1.20 24.59
C VAL A 523 8.97 0.48 24.66
N ARG A 524 9.80 0.79 25.66
CA ARG A 524 11.12 0.15 25.81
C ARG A 524 11.04 -1.32 26.18
N THR A 525 10.00 -1.69 26.91
CA THR A 525 9.78 -3.04 27.40
C THR A 525 9.06 -3.92 26.39
N CYS A 526 8.34 -3.33 25.43
CA CYS A 526 7.67 -4.07 24.37
C CYS A 526 8.44 -4.02 23.03
N PRO A 527 9.01 -5.16 22.57
CA PRO A 527 9.76 -5.19 21.33
C PRO A 527 8.89 -4.92 20.08
N TYR A 528 7.57 -5.02 20.18
CA TYR A 528 6.64 -4.89 19.06
C TYR A 528 5.58 -3.83 19.32
N ARG A 529 5.28 -3.00 18.31
CA ARG A 529 4.21 -2.01 18.34
C ARG A 529 3.12 -2.34 17.35
N TRP A 530 1.90 -2.43 17.85
CA TRP A 530 0.71 -2.45 17.01
C TRP A 530 0.39 -1.05 16.52
N GLU A 531 0.15 -0.94 15.23
CA GLU A 531 -0.35 0.21 14.51
C GLU A 531 -1.67 -0.24 13.89
N LEU A 532 -2.77 0.20 14.49
CA LEU A 532 -4.10 -0.12 14.01
C LEU A 532 -4.63 1.06 13.21
N GLY A 533 -5.22 0.75 12.05
CA GLY A 533 -5.76 1.76 11.16
C GLY A 533 -7.13 1.36 10.61
N TYR A 534 -7.84 2.37 10.14
CA TYR A 534 -9.11 2.19 9.44
C TYR A 534 -8.99 2.86 8.08
N ILE A 535 -9.16 2.08 7.01
CA ILE A 535 -9.23 2.60 5.65
C ILE A 535 -10.72 2.68 5.30
N PRO A 536 -11.28 3.88 5.06
CA PRO A 536 -12.62 4.00 4.53
C PRO A 536 -12.68 3.21 3.22
N LEU A 537 -13.60 2.24 3.10
CA LEU A 537 -13.84 1.31 1.97
C LEU A 537 -13.08 -0.03 1.97
N ALA A 538 -11.93 -0.18 2.65
CA ALA A 538 -11.18 -1.45 2.69
C ALA A 538 -11.30 -2.22 4.02
N GLY A 539 -11.98 -1.63 5.00
CA GLY A 539 -12.11 -2.18 6.35
C GLY A 539 -10.98 -1.75 7.28
N GLY A 540 -10.92 -2.41 8.44
CA GLY A 540 -9.84 -2.22 9.40
C GLY A 540 -8.59 -3.00 9.00
N PHE A 541 -7.41 -2.45 9.31
CA PHE A 541 -6.16 -3.17 9.21
C PHE A 541 -5.37 -3.07 10.52
N GLY A 542 -4.61 -4.12 10.81
CA GLY A 542 -3.64 -4.15 11.89
C GLY A 542 -2.24 -4.35 11.34
N ARG A 543 -1.27 -3.60 11.86
CA ARG A 543 0.14 -3.78 11.55
C ARG A 543 0.90 -3.92 12.85
N LEU A 544 1.80 -4.88 12.93
CA LEU A 544 2.72 -5.06 14.05
C LEU A 544 4.14 -4.80 13.57
N ARG A 545 4.89 -3.91 14.21
CA ARG A 545 6.27 -3.57 13.84
C ARG A 545 7.23 -3.79 15.01
N CYS A 546 8.35 -4.50 14.80
CA CYS A 546 9.42 -4.61 15.80
C CYS A 546 10.16 -3.29 15.94
N LEU A 547 10.17 -2.74 17.15
CA LEU A 547 10.95 -1.57 17.56
C LEU A 547 12.36 -1.98 18.05
N CYS A 548 12.55 -3.25 18.39
CA CYS A 548 13.81 -3.86 18.85
C CYS A 548 15.03 -3.61 17.95
N ASN A 549 14.84 -3.28 16.67
CA ASN A 549 15.92 -3.01 15.70
C ASN A 549 16.17 -1.53 15.42
N THR A 550 15.52 -0.64 16.17
CA THR A 550 15.65 0.81 15.98
C THR A 550 16.45 1.41 17.14
N SER A 551 17.30 2.41 16.86
CA SER A 551 17.99 3.21 17.88
C SER A 551 17.05 3.92 18.87
N LEU A 552 15.73 3.76 18.69
CA LEU A 552 14.64 4.24 19.54
C LEU A 552 14.64 3.63 20.95
N ALA A 553 15.30 2.50 21.18
CA ALA A 553 15.33 1.86 22.50
C ALA A 553 16.23 2.60 23.52
N GLU A 554 17.23 3.35 23.05
CA GLU A 554 18.26 3.92 23.94
C GLU A 554 17.94 5.35 24.41
N ASP A 555 17.35 6.19 23.55
CA ASP A 555 17.04 7.60 23.85
C ASP A 555 15.53 7.84 24.03
N GLY A 556 15.14 8.28 25.24
CA GLY A 556 13.74 8.52 25.60
C GLY A 556 13.09 9.66 24.82
N ASP A 557 13.87 10.66 24.40
CA ASP A 557 13.33 11.74 23.56
C ASP A 557 13.10 11.28 22.12
N THR A 558 13.92 10.35 21.62
CA THR A 558 13.70 9.70 20.32
C THR A 558 12.47 8.79 20.37
N SER A 559 12.27 8.01 21.44
CA SER A 559 11.03 7.22 21.65
C SER A 559 9.79 8.12 21.70
N TRP A 560 9.86 9.25 22.41
CA TRP A 560 8.75 10.20 22.52
C TRP A 560 8.42 10.88 21.18
N LYS A 561 9.45 11.35 20.45
CA LYS A 561 9.26 11.91 19.09
C LYS A 561 8.60 10.91 18.16
N TYR A 562 8.95 9.63 18.27
CA TYR A 562 8.34 8.56 17.49
C TYR A 562 6.87 8.30 17.88
N LEU A 563 6.54 8.31 19.17
CA LEU A 563 5.14 8.22 19.63
C LEU A 563 4.29 9.40 19.16
N MET A 564 4.89 10.59 19.08
CA MET A 564 4.26 11.84 18.66
C MET A 564 4.29 12.10 17.14
N ALA A 565 5.02 11.28 16.38
CA ALA A 565 5.06 11.31 14.93
C ALA A 565 3.93 10.43 14.37
N HIS A 566 3.29 10.86 13.29
CA HIS A 566 2.33 10.01 12.59
C HIS A 566 3.12 8.87 11.95
N THR A 567 2.96 7.64 12.42
CA THR A 567 3.59 6.47 11.79
C THR A 567 2.71 5.84 10.70
N TRP A 568 1.55 6.43 10.39
CA TRP A 568 0.79 6.05 9.20
C TRP A 568 1.54 6.54 7.97
N ASP A 569 2.33 5.64 7.42
CA ASP A 569 2.87 5.79 6.08
C ASP A 569 1.66 5.83 5.12
N HIS A 570 1.44 6.96 4.47
CA HIS A 570 0.36 7.15 3.48
C HIS A 570 0.55 6.30 2.21
N SER A 571 1.44 5.30 2.22
CA SER A 571 1.70 4.41 1.10
C SER A 571 0.51 3.52 0.70
N TYR A 572 -0.56 3.49 1.50
CA TYR A 572 -1.85 2.87 1.13
C TYR A 572 -2.84 3.81 0.42
N SER A 573 -2.46 5.05 0.10
CA SER A 573 -3.34 5.97 -0.66
C SER A 573 -3.41 5.66 -2.17
N LEU A 574 -2.95 4.48 -2.60
CA LEU A 574 -3.01 4.02 -3.99
C LEU A 574 -3.26 2.50 -4.04
N LEU A 575 -4.51 2.10 -3.77
CA LEU A 575 -5.09 0.84 -4.25
C LEU A 575 -6.40 1.13 -5.01
#